data_AF-A0A822FP10-F1
#
_entry.id   AF-A0A822FP10-F1
#
_cell.length_a   1.000
_cell.length_b   1.000
_cell.length_c   1.000
_cell.angle_alpha   90.00
_cell.angle_beta   90.00
_cell.angle_gamma   90.00
#
_symmetry.space_group_name_H-M   'P 1'
#
loop_
_entity.id
_entity.type
_entity.pdbx_description
1 polymer ?
#
loop_
_entity_poly.entity_id
_entity_poly.type
_entity_poly.pdbx_seq_one_letter_code
_entity_poly.pdbx_strand_id
1 'polypeptide(L)'
;VHENVFFVSDTLLPNVTQTHIIPTEITCGPSSHSVRSLCCQTIHDFILYRCHASHYDWFCHFDDDQYVHVNNLREYLSTFDHHLPYYIGRNSWNNTFKRKKDPYQRHFWFATFGAGVCLSKRILDLLEPYTRTVSQFINGCIREYYPDDIYLGFLNE
;
A
#
# COMPACT_ATOMS: atom_id res chain seq x y z
N VAL A 1 -2.35 -18.86 9.53
CA VAL A 1 -2.35 -17.42 9.17
C VAL A 1 -2.94 -16.67 10.35
N HIS A 2 -2.33 -15.56 10.79
CA HIS A 2 -2.93 -14.73 11.83
C HIS A 2 -4.21 -14.09 11.31
N GLU A 3 -5.20 -13.83 12.17
CA GLU A 3 -6.51 -13.26 11.77
C GLU A 3 -6.40 -11.91 11.03
N ASN A 4 -5.30 -11.18 11.23
CA ASN A 4 -5.04 -9.86 10.68
C ASN A 4 -4.07 -9.86 9.48
N VAL A 5 -3.78 -11.02 8.88
CA VAL A 5 -2.88 -11.13 7.71
C VAL A 5 -3.67 -11.61 6.50
N PHE A 6 -3.63 -10.83 5.42
CA PHE A 6 -4.31 -11.11 4.16
C PHE A 6 -3.28 -11.11 3.02
N PHE A 7 -3.55 -11.88 1.98
CA PHE A 7 -2.69 -12.02 0.81
C PHE A 7 -3.42 -11.51 -0.43
N VAL A 8 -2.89 -10.50 -1.09
CA VAL A 8 -3.33 -10.10 -2.42
C VAL A 8 -2.53 -10.91 -3.44
N SER A 9 -3.19 -11.75 -4.23
CA SER A 9 -2.49 -12.66 -5.15
C SER A 9 -3.29 -12.94 -6.41
N ASP A 10 -2.61 -13.19 -7.51
CA ASP A 10 -3.18 -13.71 -8.76
C ASP A 10 -3.20 -15.24 -8.79
N THR A 11 -2.71 -15.91 -7.75
CA THR A 11 -2.71 -17.37 -7.63
C THR A 11 -3.20 -17.83 -6.26
N LEU A 12 -3.58 -19.11 -6.17
CA LEU A 12 -3.92 -19.71 -4.89
C LEU A 12 -2.64 -20.06 -4.12
N LEU A 13 -2.58 -19.65 -2.86
CA LEU A 13 -1.47 -19.96 -1.97
C LEU A 13 -1.75 -21.24 -1.16
N PRO A 14 -0.82 -22.20 -1.13
CA PRO A 14 -1.00 -23.40 -0.31
C PRO A 14 -1.05 -23.02 1.17
N ASN A 15 -1.89 -23.72 1.94
CA ASN A 15 -2.05 -23.52 3.39
C ASN A 15 -2.57 -22.14 3.82
N VAL A 16 -3.14 -21.36 2.89
CA VAL A 16 -3.88 -20.12 3.19
C VAL A 16 -5.36 -20.34 2.92
N THR A 17 -6.21 -19.99 3.87
CA THR A 17 -7.66 -20.06 3.73
C THR A 17 -8.15 -19.03 2.71
N GLN A 18 -9.17 -19.37 1.92
CA GLN A 18 -9.73 -18.47 0.89
C GLN A 18 -10.20 -17.12 1.44
N THR A 19 -10.65 -17.06 2.69
CA THR A 19 -11.07 -15.82 3.36
C THR A 19 -9.92 -14.85 3.64
N HIS A 20 -8.67 -15.31 3.55
CA HIS A 20 -7.46 -14.52 3.73
C HIS A 20 -6.75 -14.23 2.40
N ILE A 21 -7.34 -14.59 1.26
CA ILE A 21 -6.80 -14.30 -0.06
C ILE A 21 -7.74 -13.34 -0.78
N ILE A 22 -7.17 -12.28 -1.34
CA ILE A 22 -7.83 -11.36 -2.26
C ILE A 22 -7.36 -11.72 -3.68
N PRO A 23 -8.18 -12.45 -4.47
CA PRO A 23 -7.78 -12.89 -5.79
C PRO A 23 -7.79 -11.72 -6.78
N THR A 24 -6.72 -11.58 -7.56
CA THR A 24 -6.53 -10.47 -8.51
C THR A 24 -6.40 -10.89 -9.97
N GLU A 25 -6.30 -12.19 -10.27
CA GLU A 25 -6.06 -12.72 -11.63
C GLU A 25 -7.01 -12.13 -12.68
N ILE A 26 -8.31 -12.11 -12.39
CA ILE A 26 -9.35 -11.61 -13.30
C ILE A 26 -9.27 -10.08 -13.47
N THR A 27 -8.88 -9.36 -12.41
CA THR A 27 -8.92 -7.89 -12.37
C THR A 27 -7.64 -7.27 -12.92
N CYS A 28 -6.49 -7.87 -12.59
CA CYS A 28 -5.16 -7.35 -12.91
C CYS A 28 -4.49 -8.08 -14.07
N GLY A 29 -4.98 -9.28 -14.43
CA GLY A 29 -4.27 -10.18 -15.31
C GLY A 29 -3.08 -10.86 -14.61
N PRO A 30 -2.23 -11.56 -15.36
CA PRO A 30 -1.06 -12.22 -14.81
C PRO A 30 -0.07 -11.22 -14.23
N SER A 31 0.56 -11.59 -13.11
CA SER A 31 1.60 -10.77 -12.48
C SER A 31 2.72 -10.41 -13.46
N SER A 32 3.05 -9.12 -13.50
CA SER A 32 4.21 -8.57 -14.19
C SER A 32 4.81 -7.44 -13.34
N HIS A 33 6.09 -7.13 -13.52
CA HIS A 33 6.72 -5.98 -12.88
C HIS A 33 6.46 -4.66 -13.64
N SER A 34 5.30 -4.56 -14.31
CA SER A 34 4.89 -3.31 -14.96
C SER A 34 4.20 -2.39 -13.95
N VAL A 35 4.34 -1.07 -14.12
CA VAL A 35 3.66 -0.06 -13.28
C VAL A 35 2.16 -0.34 -13.15
N ARG A 36 1.52 -0.76 -14.24
CA ARG A 36 0.10 -1.11 -14.25
C ARG A 36 -0.20 -2.30 -13.33
N SER A 37 0.58 -3.36 -13.43
CA SER A 37 0.35 -4.60 -12.69
C SER A 37 0.58 -4.41 -11.20
N LEU A 38 1.69 -3.76 -10.82
CA LEU A 38 2.01 -3.42 -9.43
C LEU A 38 0.87 -2.59 -8.80
N CYS A 39 0.53 -1.45 -9.42
CA CYS A 39 -0.56 -0.61 -8.92
C CYS A 39 -1.93 -1.28 -8.90
N CYS A 40 -2.18 -2.26 -9.78
CA CYS A 40 -3.42 -3.02 -9.75
C CYS A 40 -3.50 -3.97 -8.54
N GLN A 41 -2.38 -4.56 -8.13
CA GLN A 41 -2.35 -5.36 -6.91
C GLN A 41 -2.47 -4.45 -5.67
N THR A 42 -1.72 -3.36 -5.61
CA THR A 42 -1.75 -2.43 -4.46
C THR A 42 -3.13 -1.85 -4.17
N ILE A 43 -3.94 -1.55 -5.20
CA ILE A 43 -5.28 -1.00 -4.97
C ILE A 43 -6.21 -2.00 -4.25
N HIS A 44 -5.93 -3.30 -4.34
CA HIS A 44 -6.65 -4.30 -3.57
C HIS A 44 -6.31 -4.28 -2.07
N ASP A 45 -5.11 -3.82 -1.68
CA ASP A 45 -4.81 -3.52 -0.28
C ASP A 45 -5.74 -2.43 0.24
N PHE A 46 -5.92 -1.35 -0.50
CA PHE A 46 -6.81 -0.25 -0.09
C PHE A 46 -8.28 -0.65 -0.06
N ILE A 47 -8.72 -1.53 -0.96
CA ILE A 47 -10.07 -2.11 -0.90
C ILE A 47 -10.23 -2.91 0.40
N LEU A 48 -9.26 -3.78 0.71
CA LEU A 48 -9.25 -4.56 1.93
C LEU A 48 -9.23 -3.67 3.18
N TYR A 49 -8.35 -2.67 3.22
CA TYR A 49 -8.20 -1.75 4.35
C TYR A 49 -9.53 -1.05 4.66
N ARG A 50 -10.25 -0.57 3.63
CA ARG A 50 -11.58 0.02 3.81
C ARG A 50 -12.61 -0.98 4.34
N CYS A 51 -12.64 -2.20 3.80
CA CYS A 51 -13.55 -3.24 4.29
C CYS A 51 -13.34 -3.54 5.78
N HIS A 52 -12.13 -3.33 6.29
CA HIS A 52 -11.78 -3.56 7.69
C HIS A 52 -11.53 -2.29 8.51
N ALA A 53 -11.86 -1.11 7.99
CA ALA A 53 -11.60 0.19 8.65
C ALA A 53 -12.35 0.37 9.97
N SER A 54 -13.44 -0.37 10.19
CA SER A 54 -14.18 -0.41 11.46
C SER A 54 -13.53 -1.30 12.52
N HIS A 55 -12.58 -2.16 12.14
CA HIS A 55 -12.02 -3.20 13.02
C HIS A 55 -10.54 -2.98 13.34
N TYR A 56 -9.81 -2.24 12.52
CA TYR A 56 -8.37 -2.00 12.72
C TYR A 56 -8.03 -0.51 12.65
N ASP A 57 -6.99 -0.14 13.39
CA ASP A 57 -6.47 1.22 13.51
C ASP A 57 -5.29 1.49 12.56
N TRP A 58 -4.61 0.42 12.15
CA TRP A 58 -3.40 0.47 11.34
C TRP A 58 -3.47 -0.55 10.22
N PHE A 59 -2.94 -0.16 9.06
CA PHE A 59 -2.94 -0.97 7.84
C PHE A 59 -1.53 -1.00 7.29
N CYS A 60 -0.96 -2.20 7.14
CA CYS A 60 0.42 -2.34 6.69
C CYS A 60 0.50 -3.21 5.43
N HIS A 61 1.41 -2.85 4.54
CA HIS A 61 1.75 -3.60 3.34
C HIS A 61 3.16 -4.17 3.49
N PHE A 62 3.32 -5.41 3.08
CA PHE A 62 4.58 -6.14 3.07
C PHE A 62 4.65 -7.03 1.82
N ASP A 63 5.83 -7.08 1.20
CA ASP A 63 6.17 -8.00 0.11
C ASP A 63 6.30 -9.44 0.63
N ASP A 64 6.25 -10.42 -0.28
CA ASP A 64 6.28 -11.84 0.04
C ASP A 64 7.65 -12.36 0.50
N ASP A 65 8.70 -11.56 0.35
CA ASP A 65 10.07 -11.85 0.79
C ASP A 65 10.44 -11.18 2.13
N GLN A 66 9.46 -10.63 2.86
CA GLN A 66 9.69 -9.91 4.12
C GLN A 66 9.37 -10.72 5.37
N TYR A 67 10.22 -10.59 6.39
CA TYR A 67 9.95 -11.09 7.74
C TYR A 67 9.41 -9.97 8.64
N VAL A 68 8.26 -10.21 9.27
CA VAL A 68 7.61 -9.23 10.15
C VAL A 68 7.54 -9.75 11.58
N HIS A 69 8.17 -9.04 12.50
CA HIS A 69 8.00 -9.28 13.92
C HIS A 69 6.73 -8.58 14.44
N VAL A 70 5.56 -9.23 14.28
CA VAL A 70 4.23 -8.64 14.51
C VAL A 70 4.04 -8.01 15.90
N ASN A 71 4.58 -8.63 16.96
CA ASN A 71 4.44 -8.09 18.33
C ASN A 71 5.15 -6.73 18.49
N ASN A 72 6.42 -6.63 18.10
CA ASN A 72 7.18 -5.37 18.09
C ASN A 72 6.53 -4.32 17.20
N LEU A 73 6.03 -4.71 16.03
CA LEU A 73 5.31 -3.77 15.15
C LEU A 73 4.08 -3.19 15.85
N ARG A 74 3.26 -4.04 16.48
CA ARG A 74 2.09 -3.62 17.25
C ARG A 74 2.46 -2.70 18.42
N GLU A 75 3.49 -3.06 19.18
CA GLU A 75 3.98 -2.24 20.29
C GLU A 75 4.43 -0.86 19.79
N TYR A 76 5.23 -0.81 18.73
CA TYR A 76 5.67 0.44 18.12
C TYR A 76 4.49 1.30 17.64
N LEU A 77 3.55 0.73 16.88
CA LEU A 77 2.38 1.46 16.37
C LEU A 77 1.44 1.94 17.50
N SER A 78 1.38 1.22 18.63
CA SER A 78 0.57 1.63 19.78
C SER A 78 1.03 2.93 20.45
N THR A 79 2.25 3.40 20.16
CA THR A 79 2.78 4.66 20.69
C THR A 79 2.27 5.89 19.93
N PHE A 80 1.57 5.70 18.81
CA PHE A 80 1.05 6.77 17.95
C PHE A 80 -0.48 6.83 18.01
N ASP A 81 -1.04 8.04 17.94
CA ASP A 81 -2.48 8.23 17.75
C ASP A 81 -2.88 7.98 16.29
N HIS A 82 -3.62 6.91 16.03
CA HIS A 82 -4.04 6.52 14.68
C HIS A 82 -5.03 7.50 14.02
N HIS A 83 -5.58 8.46 14.77
CA HIS A 83 -6.40 9.56 14.22
C HIS A 83 -5.55 10.69 13.63
N LEU A 84 -4.22 10.65 13.82
CA LEU A 84 -3.28 11.57 13.19
C LEU A 84 -2.65 10.94 11.94
N PRO A 85 -2.26 11.74 10.94
CA PRO A 85 -1.86 11.28 9.62
C PRO A 85 -0.43 10.70 9.62
N TYR A 86 -0.25 9.51 10.18
CA TYR A 86 1.03 8.79 10.15
C TYR A 86 1.13 7.90 8.91
N TYR A 87 2.16 8.19 8.10
CA TYR A 87 2.67 7.38 6.99
C TYR A 87 4.07 6.90 7.37
N ILE A 88 4.19 5.63 7.77
CA ILE A 88 5.40 5.09 8.41
C ILE A 88 6.04 4.07 7.49
N GLY A 89 7.31 4.27 7.19
CA GLY A 89 8.12 3.29 6.47
C GLY A 89 9.53 3.82 6.25
N ARG A 90 10.26 3.19 5.34
CA ARG A 90 11.65 3.55 5.04
C ARG A 90 11.80 3.96 3.58
N ASN A 91 12.56 5.02 3.35
CA ASN A 91 12.94 5.41 1.99
C ASN A 91 14.02 4.47 1.45
N SER A 92 13.90 4.08 0.17
CA SER A 92 14.94 3.35 -0.55
C SER A 92 16.10 4.24 -0.98
N TRP A 93 15.87 5.54 -1.17
CA TRP A 93 16.91 6.51 -1.54
C TRP A 93 17.30 7.40 -0.36
N ASN A 94 18.58 7.75 -0.27
CA ASN A 94 19.05 8.78 0.66
C ASN A 94 18.51 10.19 0.31
N ASN A 95 17.86 10.35 -0.84
CA ASN A 95 17.36 11.61 -1.35
C ASN A 95 15.85 11.53 -1.62
N THR A 96 15.20 12.69 -1.59
CA THR A 96 13.79 12.85 -2.01
C THR A 96 13.62 12.61 -3.51
N PHE A 97 12.48 12.07 -3.90
CA PHE A 97 12.16 11.79 -5.30
C PHE A 97 11.81 13.09 -6.02
N LYS A 98 12.50 13.40 -7.12
CA LYS A 98 12.27 14.61 -7.90
C LYS A 98 11.12 14.42 -8.86
N ARG A 99 10.02 15.15 -8.66
CA ARG A 99 8.93 15.19 -9.62
C ARG A 99 9.41 15.85 -10.92
N LYS A 100 9.30 15.13 -12.04
CA LYS A 100 9.77 15.59 -13.37
C LYS A 100 8.72 16.37 -14.17
N LYS A 101 7.46 16.39 -13.71
CA LYS A 101 6.34 17.02 -14.41
C LYS A 101 5.96 18.37 -13.81
N ASP A 102 5.87 19.38 -14.66
CA ASP A 102 5.35 20.71 -14.32
C ASP A 102 3.87 20.64 -13.87
N PRO A 103 3.39 21.59 -13.04
CA PRO A 103 4.09 22.81 -12.60
C PRO A 103 4.82 22.67 -11.25
N TYR A 104 4.72 21.53 -10.56
CA TYR A 104 5.32 21.36 -9.23
C TYR A 104 6.60 20.52 -9.32
N GLN A 105 7.74 21.15 -9.53
CA GLN A 105 9.06 20.51 -9.38
C GLN A 105 9.41 20.34 -7.89
N ARG A 106 8.52 19.71 -7.12
CA ARG A 106 8.75 19.45 -5.70
C ARG A 106 9.34 18.06 -5.51
N HIS A 107 10.18 18.00 -4.51
CA HIS A 107 10.77 16.80 -4.01
C HIS A 107 9.82 16.23 -2.96
N PHE A 108 9.58 14.93 -3.00
CA PHE A 108 8.74 14.25 -2.01
C PHE A 108 9.43 13.00 -1.48
N TRP A 109 9.01 12.58 -0.29
CA TRP A 109 9.47 11.36 0.35
C TRP A 109 8.44 10.25 0.13
N PHE A 110 8.91 9.02 -0.02
CA PHE A 110 8.04 7.85 -0.08
C PHE A 110 8.64 6.70 0.73
N ALA A 111 7.77 5.88 1.31
CA ALA A 111 8.13 4.61 1.91
C ALA A 111 8.17 3.53 0.83
N THR A 112 9.29 2.82 0.72
CA THR A 112 9.41 1.68 -0.19
C THR A 112 8.73 0.45 0.39
N PHE A 113 7.90 -0.21 -0.42
CA PHE A 113 7.15 -1.39 0.00
C PHE A 113 8.07 -2.57 0.37
N GLY A 114 9.20 -2.70 -0.33
CA GLY A 114 10.29 -3.63 0.02
C GLY A 114 10.97 -3.39 1.37
N ALA A 115 10.59 -2.35 2.14
CA ALA A 115 10.96 -2.20 3.55
C ALA A 115 9.78 -2.27 4.54
N GLY A 116 8.57 -2.50 4.03
CA GLY A 116 7.33 -2.47 4.79
C GLY A 116 6.83 -1.04 4.99
N VAL A 117 5.52 -0.87 4.91
CA VAL A 117 4.86 0.42 5.12
C VAL A 117 3.61 0.24 5.97
N CYS A 118 3.36 1.17 6.88
CA CYS A 118 2.18 1.20 7.73
C CYS A 118 1.49 2.56 7.65
N LEU A 119 0.18 2.51 7.47
CA LEU A 119 -0.72 3.65 7.34
C LEU A 119 -1.61 3.70 8.58
N SER A 120 -1.68 4.86 9.20
CA SER A 120 -2.73 5.16 10.18
C SER A 120 -4.10 5.21 9.51
N LYS A 121 -5.14 4.97 10.30
CA LYS A 121 -6.53 5.16 9.85
C LYS A 121 -6.77 6.55 9.23
N ARG A 122 -6.18 7.60 9.79
CA ARG A 122 -6.29 8.96 9.23
C ARG A 122 -5.69 9.08 7.83
N ILE A 123 -4.55 8.44 7.55
CA ILE A 123 -3.98 8.43 6.20
C ILE A 123 -4.92 7.70 5.22
N LEU A 124 -5.54 6.59 5.65
CA LEU A 124 -6.50 5.88 4.81
C LEU A 124 -7.67 6.78 4.40
N ASP A 125 -8.22 7.57 5.33
CA ASP A 125 -9.30 8.53 5.04
C ASP A 125 -8.86 9.62 4.04
N LEU A 126 -7.64 10.14 4.19
CA LEU A 126 -7.09 11.17 3.30
C LEU A 126 -6.83 10.64 1.87
N LEU A 127 -6.49 9.36 1.76
CA LEU A 127 -6.21 8.70 0.47
C LEU A 127 -7.48 8.14 -0.20
N GLU A 128 -8.61 8.07 0.50
CA GLU A 128 -9.88 7.54 -0.01
C GLU A 128 -10.27 8.15 -1.37
N PRO A 129 -10.17 9.47 -1.59
CA PRO A 129 -10.54 10.08 -2.87
C PRO A 129 -9.74 9.58 -4.07
N TYR A 130 -8.56 8.98 -3.88
CA TYR A 130 -7.67 8.48 -4.94
C TYR A 130 -7.67 6.96 -5.07
N THR A 131 -8.08 6.27 -4.01
CA THR A 131 -8.02 4.80 -3.90
C THR A 131 -9.40 4.17 -4.05
N ARG A 132 -10.46 4.93 -4.31
CA ARG A 132 -11.84 4.44 -4.31
C ARG A 132 -12.09 3.30 -5.29
N THR A 133 -11.49 3.35 -6.47
CA THR A 133 -11.70 2.35 -7.53
C THR A 133 -10.39 1.88 -8.13
N VAL A 134 -10.38 0.65 -8.63
CA VAL A 134 -9.24 0.03 -9.33
C VAL A 134 -8.72 0.94 -10.46
N SER A 135 -9.62 1.39 -11.33
CA SER A 135 -9.25 2.25 -12.47
C SER A 135 -8.66 3.59 -12.04
N GLN A 136 -9.18 4.20 -10.97
CA GLN A 136 -8.71 5.51 -10.52
C GLN A 136 -7.25 5.47 -10.06
N PHE A 137 -6.89 4.47 -9.25
CA PHE A 137 -5.53 4.32 -8.75
C PHE A 137 -4.55 3.97 -9.88
N ILE A 138 -4.90 2.96 -10.70
CA ILE A 138 -4.07 2.54 -11.84
C ILE A 138 -3.83 3.69 -12.83
N ASN A 139 -4.88 4.43 -13.19
CA ASN A 139 -4.75 5.54 -14.12
C ASN A 139 -3.85 6.64 -13.56
N GLY A 140 -3.89 6.86 -12.25
CA GLY A 140 -2.99 7.75 -11.53
C GLY A 140 -1.52 7.32 -11.66
N CYS A 141 -1.21 6.07 -11.33
CA CYS A 141 0.14 5.52 -11.49
C CYS A 141 0.66 5.65 -12.93
N ILE A 142 -0.15 5.28 -13.92
CA ILE A 142 0.22 5.37 -15.34
C ILE A 142 0.44 6.82 -15.75
N ARG A 143 -0.46 7.72 -15.33
CA ARG A 143 -0.37 9.15 -15.65
C ARG A 143 0.89 9.76 -15.07
N GLU A 144 1.25 9.46 -13.83
CA GLU A 144 2.47 10.01 -13.22
C GLU A 144 3.74 9.26 -13.65
N TYR A 145 3.58 8.04 -14.16
CA TYR A 145 4.66 7.09 -14.43
C TYR A 145 5.44 6.73 -13.16
N TYR A 146 4.68 6.49 -12.09
CA TYR A 146 5.19 6.03 -10.80
C TYR A 146 4.72 4.60 -10.52
N PRO A 147 5.63 3.67 -10.19
CA PRO A 147 5.28 2.43 -9.50
C PRO A 147 4.46 2.71 -8.24
N ASP A 148 3.84 1.68 -7.72
CA ASP A 148 2.92 1.68 -6.59
C ASP A 148 3.43 2.41 -5.34
N ASP A 149 4.63 2.08 -4.86
CA ASP A 149 5.20 2.67 -3.63
C ASP A 149 5.50 4.18 -3.79
N ILE A 150 6.10 4.56 -4.92
CA ILE A 150 6.36 5.96 -5.29
C ILE A 150 5.04 6.71 -5.48
N TYR A 151 4.04 6.09 -6.11
CA TYR A 151 2.74 6.71 -6.33
C TYR A 151 1.98 6.93 -5.00
N LEU A 152 2.08 5.99 -4.05
CA LEU A 152 1.53 6.19 -2.72
C LEU A 152 2.19 7.36 -1.99
N GLY A 153 3.52 7.45 -2.01
CA GLY A 153 4.23 8.59 -1.45
C GLY A 153 3.83 9.91 -2.11
N PHE A 154 3.64 9.91 -3.43
CA PHE A 154 3.15 11.07 -4.17
C PHE A 154 1.75 11.52 -3.73
N LEU A 155 0.85 10.59 -3.40
CA LEU A 155 -0.50 10.92 -2.93
C LEU A 155 -0.53 11.41 -1.47
N ASN A 156 0.49 11.07 -0.68
CA ASN A 156 0.59 11.41 0.73
C ASN A 156 1.15 12.83 0.98
N GLU A 157 1.65 13.51 -0.06
CA GLU A 157 2.28 14.85 0.01
C GLU A 157 1.35 15.98 -0.40
#